data_AF-A0A1J4VCP2-F1
#
_entry.id   AF-A0A1J4VCP2-F1
#
_cell.length_a   1.000
_cell.length_b   1.000
_cell.length_c   1.000
_cell.angle_alpha   90.00
_cell.angle_beta   90.00
_cell.angle_gamma   90.00
#
_symmetry.space_group_name_H-M   'P 1'
#
loop_
_entity.id
_entity.type
_entity.pdbx_description
1 polymer ?
#
loop_
_entity_poly.entity_id
_entity_poly.type
_entity_poly.pdbx_seq_one_letter_code
_entity_poly.pdbx_strand_id
1 'polypeptide(L)'
;MGTHLKGCVSLDTNDLTDCWCEAKRYWIALTVGMVLLAGEVVGGFVSGSLALLSDAVHVCSDNVHVAVAIIVVYASRRSAGKEESIRKAGAYVGLLLLLIGGVWIINEAYERFTAPREVAGGIMLVVAIIGAIGNGYVLWVLESVSKGDQTITHKFFSAHVLSDLVVSIAVIVSAGIIAISGWKIVDPIASLCAGIYLLAYLCPSLYKEISGDDADKHHHH
;
A
#
# COMPACT_ATOMS: atom_id res chain seq x y z
N MET A 1 29.06 -2.99 -3.81
CA MET A 1 28.72 -3.77 -2.60
C MET A 1 27.39 -4.44 -2.90
N GLY A 2 27.42 -5.74 -3.22
CA GLY A 2 26.33 -6.43 -3.91
C GLY A 2 25.21 -6.86 -2.97
N THR A 3 23.99 -6.38 -3.23
CA THR A 3 22.76 -6.98 -2.70
C THR A 3 22.37 -8.14 -3.63
N HIS A 4 22.58 -9.37 -3.17
CA HIS A 4 22.12 -10.58 -3.82
C HIS A 4 20.57 -10.60 -3.90
N LEU A 5 20.04 -10.03 -4.99
CA LEU A 5 18.72 -10.31 -5.55
C LEU A 5 18.85 -10.98 -6.94
N LYS A 6 20.06 -11.46 -7.29
CA LYS A 6 20.28 -12.34 -8.45
C LYS A 6 19.80 -13.75 -8.08
N GLY A 7 18.54 -14.04 -8.35
CA GLY A 7 18.02 -15.40 -8.20
C GLY A 7 16.52 -15.46 -7.94
N CYS A 8 15.72 -14.93 -8.87
CA CYS A 8 14.42 -15.51 -9.20
C CYS A 8 14.40 -15.56 -10.71
N VAL A 9 14.97 -16.64 -11.25
CA VAL A 9 15.02 -16.93 -12.69
C VAL A 9 13.89 -17.91 -12.98
N SER A 10 12.86 -17.39 -13.66
CA SER A 10 11.93 -18.03 -14.58
C SER A 10 11.24 -19.36 -14.20
N LEU A 11 9.90 -19.30 -14.20
CA LEU A 11 8.97 -20.05 -15.07
C LEU A 11 9.54 -21.24 -15.86
N ASP A 12 10.05 -22.29 -15.22
CA ASP A 12 10.01 -23.67 -15.76
C ASP A 12 10.36 -24.78 -14.76
N THR A 13 10.62 -24.45 -13.49
CA THR A 13 10.99 -25.48 -12.51
C THR A 13 9.86 -25.67 -11.52
N ASN A 14 9.50 -26.94 -11.31
CA ASN A 14 8.58 -27.42 -10.29
C ASN A 14 9.20 -27.24 -8.88
N ASP A 15 9.84 -26.09 -8.64
CA ASP A 15 10.68 -25.80 -7.49
C ASP A 15 9.97 -24.82 -6.56
N LEU A 16 9.54 -25.35 -5.42
CA LEU A 16 8.81 -24.64 -4.35
C LEU A 16 9.65 -23.57 -3.64
N THR A 17 10.91 -23.34 -4.07
CA THR A 17 11.85 -22.37 -3.51
C THR A 17 11.56 -20.92 -3.93
N ASP A 18 11.00 -20.66 -5.12
CA ASP A 18 10.72 -19.29 -5.60
C ASP A 18 9.63 -18.56 -4.78
N CYS A 19 8.68 -19.31 -4.22
CA CYS A 19 7.62 -18.76 -3.37
C CYS A 19 8.14 -18.27 -1.99
N TRP A 20 9.32 -18.74 -1.56
CA TRP A 20 9.99 -18.18 -0.38
C TRP A 20 10.51 -16.78 -0.63
N CYS A 21 10.86 -16.44 -1.87
CA CYS A 21 11.24 -15.08 -2.24
C CYS A 21 10.02 -14.15 -2.24
N GLU A 22 8.84 -14.60 -2.72
CA GLU A 22 7.58 -13.83 -2.64
C GLU A 22 7.20 -13.55 -1.17
N ALA A 23 7.11 -14.59 -0.33
CA ALA A 23 6.79 -14.43 1.09
C ALA A 23 7.81 -13.55 1.81
N LYS A 24 9.10 -13.69 1.52
CA LYS A 24 10.16 -12.87 2.13
C LYS A 24 9.99 -11.39 1.83
N ARG A 25 9.61 -11.02 0.59
CA ARG A 25 9.33 -9.61 0.23
C ARG A 25 8.18 -9.05 1.05
N TYR A 26 7.09 -9.81 1.22
CA TYR A 26 5.96 -9.36 2.04
C TYR A 26 6.29 -9.30 3.53
N TRP A 27 7.12 -10.21 4.05
CA TRP A 27 7.63 -10.12 5.42
C TRP A 27 8.54 -8.91 5.65
N ILE A 28 9.36 -8.53 4.66
CA ILE A 28 10.12 -7.27 4.70
C ILE A 28 9.15 -6.10 4.79
N ALA A 29 8.13 -6.06 3.92
CA ALA A 29 7.11 -5.02 3.94
C ALA A 29 6.39 -4.92 5.29
N LEU A 30 5.96 -6.05 5.84
CA LEU A 30 5.31 -6.11 7.15
C LEU A 30 6.24 -5.61 8.26
N THR A 31 7.53 -5.95 8.20
CA THR A 31 8.51 -5.47 9.18
C THR A 31 8.66 -3.95 9.12
N VAL A 32 8.75 -3.39 7.92
CA VAL A 32 8.80 -1.93 7.72
C VAL A 32 7.53 -1.28 8.27
N GLY A 33 6.36 -1.77 7.88
CA GLY A 33 5.08 -1.21 8.33
C GLY A 33 4.86 -1.35 9.84
N MET A 34 5.33 -2.42 10.48
CA MET A 34 5.25 -2.57 11.94
C MET A 34 6.19 -1.60 12.68
N VAL A 35 7.36 -1.30 12.11
CA VAL A 35 8.28 -0.30 12.66
C VAL A 35 7.68 1.11 12.55
N LEU A 36 7.06 1.44 11.41
CA LEU A 36 6.35 2.70 11.21
C LEU A 36 5.20 2.86 12.20
N LEU A 37 4.35 1.83 12.31
CA LEU A 37 3.24 1.78 13.26
C LEU A 37 3.70 2.02 14.70
N ALA A 38 4.77 1.36 15.13
CA ALA A 38 5.32 1.56 16.47
C ALA A 38 5.82 3.01 16.66
N GLY A 39 6.47 3.58 15.64
CA GLY A 39 6.93 4.96 15.64
C GLY A 39 5.79 5.98 15.77
N GLU A 40 4.70 5.79 15.02
CA GLU A 40 3.51 6.64 15.07
C GLU A 40 2.76 6.54 16.39
N VAL A 41 2.59 5.33 16.92
CA VAL A 41 1.95 5.13 18.23
C VAL A 41 2.77 5.82 19.33
N VAL A 42 4.08 5.58 19.38
CA VAL A 42 4.97 6.21 20.36
C VAL A 42 4.99 7.73 20.16
N GLY A 43 5.13 8.19 18.92
CA GLY A 43 5.11 9.62 18.59
C GLY A 43 3.79 10.28 18.97
N GLY A 44 2.66 9.59 18.81
CA GLY A 44 1.33 10.06 19.15
C GLY A 44 1.16 10.26 20.65
N PHE A 45 1.60 9.30 21.46
CA PHE A 45 1.59 9.44 22.92
C PHE A 45 2.55 10.52 23.43
N VAL A 46 3.77 10.58 22.88
CA VAL A 46 4.79 11.57 23.30
C VAL A 46 4.36 13.00 22.94
N SER A 47 3.75 13.19 21.77
CA SER A 47 3.28 14.49 21.31
C SER A 47 1.89 14.88 21.82
N GLY A 48 1.12 13.93 22.37
CA GLY A 48 -0.30 14.11 22.66
C GLY A 48 -1.17 14.31 21.41
N SER A 49 -0.68 13.90 20.24
CA SER A 49 -1.33 14.15 18.96
C SER A 49 -2.30 13.03 18.59
N LEU A 50 -3.59 13.34 18.65
CA LEU A 50 -4.65 12.50 18.10
C LEU A 50 -4.51 12.30 16.58
N ALA A 51 -3.90 13.26 15.87
CA ALA A 51 -3.67 13.14 14.44
C ALA A 51 -2.66 12.02 14.13
N LEU A 52 -1.59 11.89 14.93
CA LEU A 52 -0.58 10.84 14.73
C LEU A 52 -1.12 9.46 15.12
N LEU A 53 -1.97 9.38 16.15
CA LEU A 53 -2.66 8.14 16.51
C LEU A 53 -3.71 7.74 15.46
N SER A 54 -4.36 8.70 14.81
CA SER A 54 -5.25 8.44 13.67
C SER A 54 -4.49 7.86 12.48
N ASP A 55 -3.29 8.37 12.21
CA ASP A 55 -2.40 7.86 11.15
C ASP A 55 -1.92 6.44 11.46
N ALA A 56 -1.62 6.14 12.74
CA ALA A 56 -1.29 4.79 13.18
C ALA A 56 -2.39 3.76 12.85
N VAL A 57 -3.68 4.16 12.87
CA VAL A 57 -4.79 3.26 12.48
C VAL A 57 -4.75 2.97 10.97
N HIS A 58 -4.35 3.95 10.16
CA HIS A 58 -4.15 3.77 8.72
C HIS A 58 -3.02 2.78 8.45
N VAL A 59 -1.82 3.00 9.02
CA VAL A 59 -0.67 2.09 8.87
C VAL A 59 -0.95 0.69 9.43
N CYS A 60 -1.78 0.59 10.48
CA CYS A 60 -2.25 -0.70 10.97
C CYS A 60 -3.11 -1.44 9.92
N SER A 61 -3.96 -0.72 9.19
CA SER A 61 -4.79 -1.28 8.12
C SER A 61 -3.94 -1.75 6.94
N ASP A 62 -2.87 -1.01 6.61
CA ASP A 62 -1.91 -1.41 5.57
C ASP A 62 -1.19 -2.70 5.96
N ASN A 63 -0.78 -2.82 7.23
CA ASN A 63 -0.20 -4.05 7.75
C ASN A 63 -1.17 -5.24 7.69
N VAL A 64 -2.48 -5.02 7.85
CA VAL A 64 -3.50 -6.06 7.63
C VAL A 64 -3.53 -6.48 6.16
N HIS A 65 -3.43 -5.53 5.22
CA HIS A 65 -3.34 -5.85 3.80
C HIS A 65 -2.11 -6.73 3.49
N VAL A 66 -0.94 -6.37 4.02
CA VAL A 66 0.29 -7.16 3.88
C VAL A 66 0.11 -8.56 4.48
N ALA A 67 -0.49 -8.66 5.67
CA ALA A 67 -0.74 -9.92 6.35
C ALA A 67 -1.66 -10.84 5.53
N VAL A 68 -2.69 -10.29 4.89
CA VAL A 68 -3.55 -11.04 3.94
C VAL A 68 -2.72 -11.57 2.77
N ALA A 69 -1.85 -10.75 2.17
CA ALA A 69 -0.97 -11.20 1.08
C ALA A 69 -0.07 -12.37 1.51
N ILE A 70 0.51 -12.30 2.71
CA ILE A 70 1.31 -13.39 3.30
C ILE A 70 0.47 -14.66 3.49
N ILE A 71 -0.73 -14.53 4.06
CA ILE A 71 -1.65 -15.66 4.26
C ILE A 71 -2.00 -16.32 2.92
N VAL A 72 -2.30 -15.53 1.90
CA VAL A 72 -2.63 -16.02 0.55
C VAL A 72 -1.46 -16.82 -0.02
N VAL A 73 -0.22 -16.31 0.09
CA VAL A 73 0.97 -17.02 -0.37
C VAL A 73 1.11 -18.38 0.34
N TYR A 74 1.01 -18.42 1.67
CA TYR A 74 1.13 -19.69 2.41
C TYR A 74 -0.04 -20.65 2.14
N ALA A 75 -1.26 -20.13 1.99
CA ALA A 75 -2.45 -20.94 1.71
C ALA A 75 -2.39 -21.55 0.31
N SER A 76 -1.97 -20.77 -0.69
CA SER A 76 -1.76 -21.23 -2.06
C SER A 76 -0.75 -22.38 -2.13
N ARG A 77 0.35 -22.28 -1.36
CA ARG A 77 1.37 -23.33 -1.28
C ARG A 77 0.86 -24.65 -0.71
N ARG A 78 -0.03 -24.60 0.28
CA ARG A 78 -0.53 -25.81 0.97
C ARG A 78 -1.64 -26.52 0.18
N SER A 79 -2.15 -25.90 -0.88
CA SER A 79 -3.34 -26.35 -1.57
C SER A 79 -3.01 -27.00 -2.91
N ALA A 80 -3.13 -28.34 -2.98
CA ALA A 80 -2.96 -29.07 -4.22
C ALA A 80 -4.07 -28.69 -5.22
N GLY A 81 -3.69 -28.03 -6.33
CA GLY A 81 -4.58 -27.74 -7.46
C GLY A 81 -5.60 -26.61 -7.25
N LYS A 82 -5.52 -25.82 -6.16
CA LYS A 82 -6.41 -24.66 -5.93
C LYS A 82 -5.67 -23.34 -5.73
N GLU A 83 -4.41 -23.26 -6.15
CA GLU A 83 -3.58 -22.06 -6.01
C GLU A 83 -4.25 -20.83 -6.64
N GLU A 84 -4.71 -20.96 -7.89
CA GLU A 84 -5.36 -19.86 -8.62
C GLU A 84 -6.61 -19.37 -7.89
N SER A 85 -7.47 -20.28 -7.44
CA SER A 85 -8.69 -19.92 -6.70
C SER A 85 -8.39 -19.21 -5.39
N ILE A 86 -7.34 -19.62 -4.66
CA ILE A 86 -6.92 -18.97 -3.42
C ILE A 86 -6.35 -17.59 -3.68
N ARG A 87 -5.48 -17.43 -4.70
CA ARG A 87 -4.92 -16.13 -5.08
C ARG A 87 -6.01 -15.17 -5.55
N LYS A 88 -7.01 -15.68 -6.28
CA LYS A 88 -8.18 -14.91 -6.74
C LYS A 88 -9.07 -14.47 -5.58
N ALA A 89 -9.35 -15.35 -4.62
CA ALA A 89 -10.07 -15.00 -3.39
C ALA A 89 -9.31 -13.95 -2.57
N GLY A 90 -7.98 -14.11 -2.44
CA GLY A 90 -7.09 -13.14 -1.81
C GLY A 90 -7.13 -11.77 -2.50
N ALA A 91 -7.17 -11.74 -3.82
CA ALA A 91 -7.27 -10.51 -4.59
C ALA A 91 -8.61 -9.78 -4.34
N TYR A 92 -9.73 -10.50 -4.22
CA TYR A 92 -11.00 -9.87 -3.82
C TYR A 92 -10.97 -9.31 -2.40
N VAL A 93 -10.30 -9.99 -1.46
CA VAL A 93 -10.09 -9.45 -0.10
C VAL A 93 -9.22 -8.20 -0.14
N GLY A 94 -8.11 -8.21 -0.89
CA GLY A 94 -7.26 -7.05 -1.09
C GLY A 94 -8.00 -5.88 -1.74
N LEU A 95 -8.84 -6.14 -2.74
CA LEU A 95 -9.71 -5.14 -3.36
C LEU A 95 -10.70 -4.54 -2.35
N LEU A 96 -11.31 -5.36 -1.51
CA LEU A 96 -12.22 -4.89 -0.46
C LEU A 96 -11.50 -4.00 0.55
N LEU A 97 -10.28 -4.38 0.97
CA LEU A 97 -9.46 -3.56 1.86
C LEU A 97 -9.12 -2.20 1.23
N LEU A 98 -8.77 -2.17 -0.07
CA LEU A 98 -8.55 -0.93 -0.81
C LEU A 98 -9.80 -0.06 -0.86
N LEU A 99 -10.98 -0.64 -1.13
CA LEU A 99 -12.25 0.09 -1.12
C LEU A 99 -12.54 0.71 0.25
N ILE A 100 -12.34 -0.05 1.33
CA ILE A 100 -12.53 0.44 2.70
C ILE A 100 -11.54 1.58 3.00
N GLY A 101 -10.26 1.41 2.66
CA GLY A 101 -9.24 2.45 2.83
C GLY A 101 -9.54 3.72 2.04
N GLY A 102 -9.98 3.59 0.79
CA GLY A 102 -10.36 4.74 -0.05
C GLY A 102 -11.56 5.51 0.52
N VAL A 103 -12.58 4.81 1.00
CA VAL A 103 -13.74 5.44 1.67
C VAL A 103 -13.31 6.14 2.96
N TRP A 104 -12.40 5.52 3.72
CA TRP A 104 -11.84 6.12 4.93
C TRP A 104 -11.11 7.43 4.64
N ILE A 105 -10.24 7.46 3.61
CA ILE A 105 -9.50 8.66 3.20
C ILE A 105 -10.47 9.79 2.80
N ILE A 106 -11.54 9.48 2.08
CA ILE A 106 -12.56 10.48 1.71
C ILE A 106 -13.28 11.02 2.95
N ASN A 107 -13.64 10.15 3.90
CA ASN A 107 -14.26 10.56 5.14
C ASN A 107 -13.32 11.49 5.94
N GLU A 108 -12.03 11.14 6.03
CA GLU A 108 -11.06 11.96 6.74
C GLU A 108 -10.84 13.32 6.04
N ALA A 109 -10.82 13.35 4.71
CA ALA A 109 -10.77 14.59 3.95
C ALA A 109 -11.98 15.48 4.26
N TYR A 110 -13.19 14.91 4.32
CA TYR A 110 -14.42 15.62 4.67
C TYR A 110 -14.39 16.19 6.11
N GLU A 111 -13.93 15.41 7.08
CA GLU A 111 -13.73 15.89 8.45
C GLU A 111 -12.74 17.06 8.50
N ARG A 112 -11.63 16.98 7.76
CA ARG A 112 -10.62 18.06 7.70
C ARG A 112 -11.14 19.33 7.02
N PHE A 113 -12.11 19.24 6.11
CA PHE A 113 -12.80 20.42 5.56
C PHE A 113 -13.70 21.11 6.60
N THR A 114 -14.41 20.34 7.41
CA THR A 114 -15.40 20.86 8.37
C THR A 114 -14.78 21.30 9.69
N ALA A 115 -13.68 20.66 10.11
CA ALA A 115 -12.90 21.01 11.28
C ALA A 115 -11.39 20.95 10.93
N PRO A 116 -10.80 22.06 10.43
CA PRO A 116 -9.39 22.09 10.08
C PRO A 116 -8.53 21.75 11.28
N ARG A 117 -7.81 20.62 11.21
CA ARG A 117 -6.85 20.23 12.25
C ARG A 117 -5.74 21.30 12.34
N GLU A 118 -5.12 21.41 13.52
CA GLU A 118 -3.87 22.14 13.61
C GLU A 118 -2.85 21.51 12.66
N VAL A 119 -2.09 22.37 11.96
CA VAL A 119 -1.15 21.95 10.92
C VAL A 119 -0.23 20.87 11.47
N ALA A 120 0.11 19.89 10.63
CA ALA A 120 1.11 18.87 10.93
C ALA A 120 2.28 19.48 11.70
N GLY A 121 2.35 19.21 13.02
CA GLY A 121 3.48 19.65 13.83
C GLY A 121 4.76 19.06 13.25
N GLY A 122 5.93 19.64 13.57
CA GLY A 122 7.21 19.17 13.01
C GLY A 122 7.41 17.65 13.16
N ILE A 123 6.90 17.05 14.23
CA ILE A 123 6.89 15.59 14.46
C ILE A 123 6.10 14.84 13.38
N MET A 124 4.91 15.31 13.03
CA MET A 124 4.06 14.67 12.01
C MET A 124 4.71 14.71 10.63
N LEU A 125 5.36 15.83 10.27
CA LEU A 125 6.08 15.92 8.99
C LEU A 125 7.27 14.96 8.94
N VAL A 126 8.03 14.84 10.03
CA VAL A 126 9.15 13.89 10.13
C VAL A 126 8.65 12.45 9.97
N VAL A 127 7.56 12.09 10.65
CA VAL A 127 6.95 10.76 10.53
C VAL A 127 6.46 10.48 9.12
N ALA A 128 5.77 11.43 8.48
CA ALA A 128 5.32 11.30 7.08
C ALA A 128 6.48 11.09 6.11
N ILE A 129 7.61 11.78 6.30
CA ILE A 129 8.83 11.58 5.49
C ILE A 129 9.40 10.17 5.71
N ILE A 130 9.48 9.71 6.95
CA ILE A 130 9.98 8.37 7.27
C ILE A 130 9.04 7.30 6.66
N GLY A 131 7.73 7.50 6.75
CA GLY A 131 6.73 6.64 6.11
C GLY A 131 6.88 6.58 4.60
N ALA A 132 7.04 7.73 3.93
CA ALA A 132 7.29 7.79 2.49
C ALA A 132 8.58 7.06 2.08
N ILE A 133 9.66 7.18 2.87
CA ILE A 133 10.91 6.44 2.63
C ILE A 133 10.68 4.93 2.82
N GLY A 134 9.94 4.53 3.85
CA GLY A 134 9.57 3.14 4.11
C GLY A 134 8.79 2.52 2.94
N ASN A 135 7.71 3.18 2.51
CA ASN A 135 6.90 2.74 1.38
C ASN A 135 7.69 2.74 0.07
N GLY A 136 8.57 3.72 -0.14
CA GLY A 136 9.49 3.75 -1.29
C GLY A 136 10.46 2.57 -1.29
N TYR A 137 11.00 2.20 -0.12
CA TYR A 137 11.86 1.03 0.01
C TYR A 137 11.10 -0.28 -0.25
N VAL A 138 9.89 -0.42 0.29
CA VAL A 138 9.03 -1.59 0.03
C VAL A 138 8.70 -1.70 -1.46
N LEU A 139 8.30 -0.60 -2.09
CA LEU A 139 8.00 -0.57 -3.52
C LEU A 139 9.22 -0.98 -4.35
N TRP A 140 10.41 -0.47 -4.03
CA TRP A 140 11.65 -0.87 -4.70
C TRP A 140 11.94 -2.38 -4.57
N VAL A 141 11.67 -2.96 -3.41
CA VAL A 141 11.78 -4.42 -3.20
C VAL A 141 10.76 -5.18 -4.06
N LEU A 142 9.54 -4.68 -4.22
CA LEU A 142 8.50 -5.30 -5.02
C LEU A 142 8.72 -5.16 -6.54
N GLU A 143 9.24 -4.02 -6.99
CA GLU A 143 9.55 -3.73 -8.40
C GLU A 143 10.74 -4.55 -8.93
N SER A 144 11.52 -5.18 -8.04
CA SER A 144 12.57 -6.13 -8.44
C SER A 144 12.05 -7.39 -9.14
N VAL A 145 10.72 -7.61 -9.18
CA VAL A 145 10.06 -8.74 -9.83
C VAL A 145 9.70 -8.41 -11.28
N SER A 146 10.21 -9.21 -12.22
CA SER A 146 9.86 -9.15 -13.65
C SER A 146 8.35 -9.22 -13.86
N LYS A 147 7.80 -8.39 -14.75
CA LYS A 147 6.35 -8.31 -15.01
C LYS A 147 5.69 -9.66 -15.35
N GLY A 148 6.40 -10.54 -16.06
CA GLY A 148 5.91 -11.88 -16.42
C GLY A 148 5.78 -12.85 -15.25
N ASP A 149 6.49 -12.59 -14.15
CA ASP A 149 6.53 -13.44 -12.96
C ASP A 149 5.62 -12.91 -11.84
N GLN A 150 4.88 -11.82 -12.08
CA GLN A 150 4.03 -11.20 -11.07
C GLN A 150 2.71 -11.95 -10.92
N THR A 151 2.50 -12.50 -9.72
CA THR A 151 1.21 -13.08 -9.33
C THR A 151 0.14 -11.99 -9.19
N ILE A 152 -1.14 -12.36 -9.27
CA ILE A 152 -2.22 -11.41 -9.00
C ILE A 152 -2.11 -10.82 -7.58
N THR A 153 -1.66 -11.62 -6.61
CA THR A 153 -1.38 -11.16 -5.24
C THR A 153 -0.31 -10.06 -5.23
N HIS A 154 0.78 -10.25 -5.97
CA HIS A 154 1.87 -9.28 -6.08
C HIS A 154 1.43 -7.98 -6.74
N LYS A 155 0.63 -8.05 -7.80
CA LYS A 155 0.09 -6.87 -8.50
C LYS A 155 -0.77 -6.01 -7.57
N PHE A 156 -1.68 -6.64 -6.83
CA PHE A 156 -2.54 -5.95 -5.86
C PHE A 156 -1.75 -5.31 -4.74
N PHE A 157 -0.83 -6.07 -4.16
CA PHE A 157 -0.01 -5.57 -3.07
C PHE A 157 0.90 -4.41 -3.52
N SER A 158 1.51 -4.53 -4.70
CA SER A 158 2.33 -3.45 -5.28
C SER A 158 1.50 -2.20 -5.57
N ALA A 159 0.27 -2.36 -6.08
CA ALA A 159 -0.65 -1.25 -6.33
C ALA A 159 -1.05 -0.52 -5.04
N HIS A 160 -1.27 -1.25 -3.95
CA HIS A 160 -1.54 -0.67 -2.63
C HIS A 160 -0.35 0.16 -2.13
N VAL A 161 0.85 -0.43 -2.08
CA VAL A 161 2.06 0.28 -1.60
C VAL A 161 2.37 1.50 -2.46
N LEU A 162 2.20 1.40 -3.78
CA LEU A 162 2.36 2.55 -4.68
C LEU A 162 1.34 3.65 -4.37
N SER A 163 0.08 3.29 -4.12
CA SER A 163 -0.96 4.24 -3.74
C SER A 163 -0.60 4.96 -2.44
N ASP A 164 -0.15 4.24 -1.42
CA ASP A 164 0.22 4.82 -0.12
C ASP A 164 1.43 5.75 -0.24
N LEU A 165 2.39 5.41 -1.11
CA LEU A 165 3.52 6.28 -1.42
C LEU A 165 3.06 7.59 -2.10
N VAL A 166 2.16 7.50 -3.09
CA VAL A 166 1.60 8.69 -3.76
C VAL A 166 0.84 9.57 -2.78
N VAL A 167 0.03 8.97 -1.90
CA VAL A 167 -0.69 9.69 -0.83
C VAL A 167 0.30 10.37 0.11
N SER A 168 1.34 9.65 0.56
CA SER A 168 2.36 10.19 1.46
C SER A 168 3.08 11.39 0.86
N ILE A 169 3.45 11.32 -0.43
CA ILE A 169 4.05 12.45 -1.16
C ILE A 169 3.07 13.63 -1.23
N ALA A 170 1.80 13.37 -1.53
CA ALA A 170 0.78 14.42 -1.58
C ALA A 170 0.61 15.13 -0.23
N VAL A 171 0.64 14.39 0.88
CA VAL A 171 0.60 14.96 2.24
C VAL A 171 1.84 15.81 2.52
N ILE A 172 3.04 15.33 2.20
CA ILE A 172 4.30 16.08 2.40
C ILE A 172 4.29 17.40 1.61
N VAL A 173 3.86 17.35 0.33
CA VAL A 173 3.73 18.54 -0.51
C VAL A 173 2.69 19.50 0.07
N SER A 174 1.55 18.98 0.52
CA SER A 174 0.49 19.78 1.15
C SER A 174 0.99 20.47 2.42
N ALA A 175 1.73 19.75 3.28
CA ALA A 175 2.34 20.32 4.48
C ALA A 175 3.31 21.46 4.15
N GLY A 176 4.15 21.30 3.11
CA GLY A 176 5.04 22.36 2.63
C GLY A 176 4.30 23.60 2.13
N ILE A 177 3.23 23.42 1.36
CA ILE A 177 2.38 24.54 0.88
C ILE A 177 1.72 25.24 2.07
N ILE A 178 1.20 24.49 3.05
CA ILE A 178 0.56 25.06 4.24
C ILE A 178 1.58 25.85 5.07
N ALA A 179 2.81 25.35 5.20
CA ALA A 179 3.86 26.05 5.96
C ALA A 179 4.23 27.41 5.35
N ILE A 180 4.16 27.55 4.01
CA ILE A 180 4.53 28.79 3.31
C ILE A 180 3.32 29.74 3.17
N SER A 181 2.15 29.21 2.81
CA SER A 181 0.96 30.01 2.46
C SER A 181 -0.09 30.12 3.56
N GLY A 182 -0.06 29.23 4.56
CA GLY A 182 -1.09 29.10 5.58
C GLY A 182 -2.39 28.45 5.09
N TRP A 183 -2.47 28.01 3.84
CA TRP A 183 -3.71 27.48 3.23
C TRP A 183 -4.02 26.06 3.68
N LYS A 184 -4.62 25.91 4.87
CA LYS A 184 -4.96 24.61 5.47
C LYS A 184 -5.89 23.73 4.62
N ILE A 185 -6.60 24.30 3.64
CA ILE A 185 -7.52 23.57 2.75
C ILE A 185 -6.79 22.71 1.69
N VAL A 186 -5.49 22.92 1.49
CA VAL A 186 -4.72 22.17 0.49
C VAL A 186 -4.66 20.68 0.82
N ASP A 187 -4.46 20.35 2.10
CA ASP A 187 -4.40 18.97 2.60
C ASP A 187 -5.71 18.18 2.36
N PRO A 188 -6.90 18.65 2.78
CA PRO A 188 -8.14 17.92 2.52
C PRO A 188 -8.49 17.82 1.03
N ILE A 189 -8.09 18.80 0.19
CA ILE A 189 -8.22 18.67 -1.28
C ILE A 189 -7.34 17.54 -1.79
N ALA A 190 -6.07 17.48 -1.37
CA ALA A 190 -5.13 16.44 -1.80
C ALA A 190 -5.61 15.05 -1.38
N SER A 191 -6.06 14.89 -0.13
CA SER A 191 -6.64 13.63 0.37
C SER A 191 -7.90 13.23 -0.39
N LEU A 192 -8.79 14.17 -0.70
CA LEU A 192 -9.99 13.89 -1.49
C LEU A 192 -9.64 13.42 -2.91
N CYS A 193 -8.69 14.09 -3.57
CA CYS A 193 -8.19 13.67 -4.88
C CYS A 193 -7.58 12.26 -4.85
N ALA A 194 -6.80 11.94 -3.82
CA ALA A 194 -6.20 10.62 -3.66
C ALA A 194 -7.26 9.52 -3.41
N GLY A 195 -8.24 9.78 -2.56
CA GLY A 195 -9.36 8.87 -2.32
C GLY A 195 -10.21 8.63 -3.58
N ILE A 196 -10.48 9.68 -4.36
CA ILE A 196 -11.17 9.56 -5.65
C ILE A 196 -10.33 8.75 -6.64
N TYR A 197 -9.03 9.01 -6.75
CA TYR A 197 -8.14 8.23 -7.61
C TYR A 197 -8.16 6.74 -7.23
N LEU A 198 -8.05 6.42 -5.94
CA LEU A 198 -8.09 5.06 -5.45
C LEU A 198 -9.41 4.37 -5.80
N LEU A 199 -10.55 5.00 -5.52
CA LEU A 199 -11.87 4.39 -5.71
C LEU A 199 -12.35 4.38 -7.17
N ALA A 200 -12.12 5.45 -7.92
CA ALA A 200 -12.67 5.62 -9.27
C ALA A 200 -11.76 5.08 -10.37
N TYR A 201 -10.45 4.97 -10.11
CA TYR A 201 -9.48 4.50 -11.10
C TYR A 201 -8.83 3.18 -10.67
N LEU A 202 -8.18 3.15 -9.51
CA LEU A 202 -7.36 2.00 -9.11
C LEU A 202 -8.21 0.75 -8.84
N CYS A 203 -9.24 0.85 -8.01
CA CYS A 203 -10.13 -0.27 -7.68
C CYS A 203 -10.83 -0.88 -8.92
N PRO A 204 -11.41 -0.09 -9.84
CA PRO A 204 -11.97 -0.63 -11.09
C PRO A 204 -10.94 -1.27 -12.01
N SER A 205 -9.74 -0.69 -12.12
CA SER A 205 -8.65 -1.27 -12.92
C SER A 205 -8.24 -2.63 -12.35
N LEU A 206 -8.09 -2.73 -11.04
CA LEU A 206 -7.74 -3.97 -10.35
C LEU A 206 -8.87 -5.01 -10.41
N TYR A 207 -10.13 -4.58 -10.33
CA TYR A 207 -11.27 -5.49 -10.49
C TYR A 207 -11.28 -6.18 -11.86
N LYS A 208 -10.99 -5.44 -12.94
CA LYS A 208 -10.89 -5.99 -14.30
C LYS A 208 -9.81 -7.05 -14.43
N GLU A 209 -8.67 -6.83 -13.77
CA GLU A 209 -7.57 -7.78 -13.68
C GLU A 209 -8.02 -9.09 -12.99
N ILE A 210 -8.84 -9.01 -11.91
CA ILE A 210 -9.39 -10.20 -11.25
C ILE A 210 -10.44 -10.90 -12.13
N SER A 211 -11.34 -10.13 -12.76
CA SER A 211 -12.43 -10.69 -13.56
C SER A 211 -11.95 -11.32 -14.87
N GLY A 212 -10.72 -11.03 -15.31
CA GLY A 212 -10.13 -11.56 -16.54
C GLY A 212 -10.53 -10.76 -17.79
N ASP A 213 -11.03 -9.53 -17.63
CA ASP A 213 -11.61 -8.72 -18.71
C ASP A 213 -10.54 -8.03 -19.59
N ASP A 214 -9.27 -8.04 -19.16
CA ASP A 214 -8.12 -7.51 -19.91
C ASP A 214 -7.42 -8.53 -20.83
N ALA A 215 -7.84 -9.81 -20.80
CA ALA A 215 -7.31 -10.83 -21.73
C ALA A 215 -7.71 -10.58 -23.19
N ASP A 216 -8.69 -9.70 -23.45
CA ASP A 216 -9.25 -9.47 -24.78
C ASP A 216 -8.71 -8.20 -25.50
N LYS A 217 -7.77 -7.46 -24.88
CA LYS A 217 -7.30 -6.17 -25.44
C LYS A 217 -5.85 -6.14 -25.95
N HIS A 218 -5.07 -7.19 -25.70
CA HIS A 218 -3.66 -7.24 -26.12
C HIS A 218 -3.36 -8.23 -27.27
N HIS A 219 -4.37 -8.86 -27.87
CA HIS A 219 -4.21 -9.70 -29.08
C HIS A 219 -4.46 -8.96 -30.40
N HIS A 220 -4.64 -7.65 -30.38
CA HIS A 220 -4.80 -6.83 -31.58
C HIS A 220 -3.82 -5.65 -31.60
N HIS A 221 -2.52 -5.92 -31.76
CA HIS A 221 -1.57 -4.99 -32.38
C HIS A 221 -0.37 -5.74 -32.96
#